data_AF-A0A2E3C3M1-F1
#
_entry.id   AF-A0A2E3C3M1-F1
#
_cell.length_a   1.000
_cell.length_b   1.000
_cell.length_c   1.000
_cell.angle_alpha   90.00
_cell.angle_beta   90.00
_cell.angle_gamma   90.00
#
_symmetry.space_group_name_H-M   'P 1'
#
loop_
_entity.id
_entity.type
_entity.pdbx_description
1 polymer ?
#
loop_
_entity_poly.entity_id
_entity_poly.type
_entity_poly.pdbx_seq_one_letter_code
_entity_poly.pdbx_strand_id
1 'polypeptide(L)'
;MEIYVCFIRDNKTGTDFTTVMRGFPGQHAQVKTDLTRKYPTPNNTVLTVLTLGEMEATLTDIRRWCGIAASTAKTTEGSNLKSA
;
A
#
# COMPACT_ATOMS: atom_id res chain seq x y z
N MET A 1 3.96 4.79 -15.28
CA MET A 1 4.47 5.20 -13.94
C MET A 1 3.79 4.31 -12.93
N GLU A 2 4.55 3.67 -12.05
CA GLU A 2 4.05 2.75 -11.04
C GLU A 2 3.80 3.47 -9.71
N ILE A 3 2.86 2.94 -8.94
CA ILE A 3 2.61 3.35 -7.56
C ILE A 3 3.28 2.30 -6.66
N TYR A 4 4.13 2.76 -5.75
CA TYR A 4 4.75 1.97 -4.71
C TYR A 4 4.03 2.23 -3.39
N VAL A 5 3.48 1.17 -2.79
CA VAL A 5 2.91 1.17 -1.45
C VAL A 5 4.00 0.76 -0.46
N CYS A 6 4.22 1.61 0.53
CA CYS A 6 5.37 1.55 1.41
C CYS A 6 4.91 1.50 2.85
N PHE A 7 5.42 0.54 3.63
CA PHE A 7 5.04 0.32 5.02
C PHE A 7 6.17 0.75 5.93
N ILE A 8 5.86 1.60 6.91
CA ILE A 8 6.84 2.22 7.79
C ILE A 8 6.36 2.06 9.22
N ARG A 9 7.29 1.73 10.12
CA ARG A 9 7.08 1.77 11.57
C ARG A 9 7.62 3.08 12.14
N ASP A 10 6.85 3.72 13.00
CA ASP A 10 7.36 4.67 13.98
C ASP A 10 7.90 3.88 15.17
N ASN A 11 9.22 3.93 15.39
CA ASN A 11 9.87 3.15 16.44
C ASN A 11 9.64 3.75 17.84
N LYS A 12 9.24 5.03 17.93
CA LYS A 12 8.93 5.69 19.20
C LYS A 12 7.56 5.27 19.71
N THR A 13 6.56 5.19 18.83
CA THR A 13 5.19 4.83 19.21
C THR A 13 4.86 3.35 18.98
N GLY A 14 5.66 2.65 18.17
CA GLY A 14 5.39 1.29 17.71
C GLY A 14 4.27 1.21 16.66
N THR A 15 3.78 2.34 16.16
CA THR A 15 2.68 2.41 15.20
C THR A 15 3.18 2.20 13.77
N ASP A 16 2.47 1.37 13.01
CA ASP A 16 2.73 1.19 11.58
C ASP A 16 1.82 2.10 10.75
N PHE A 17 2.38 2.70 9.70
CA PHE A 17 1.63 3.51 8.74
C PHE A 17 2.08 3.24 7.31
N THR A 18 1.21 3.57 6.36
CA THR A 18 1.49 3.44 4.94
C THR A 18 1.75 4.80 4.30
N THR A 19 2.64 4.82 3.32
CA THR A 19 2.84 5.95 2.43
C THR A 19 2.94 5.45 1.00
N VAL A 20 2.81 6.37 0.03
CA VAL A 20 2.87 6.04 -1.39
C VAL A 20 3.96 6.85 -2.07
N MET A 21 4.66 6.22 -3.00
CA MET A 21 5.60 6.87 -3.91
C MET A 21 5.26 6.52 -5.36
N ARG A 22 5.68 7.37 -6.29
CA ARG A 22 5.56 7.10 -7.73
C ARG A 22 6.94 6.95 -8.33
N GLY A 23 7.12 5.98 -9.21
CA GLY A 23 8.40 5.70 -9.85
C GLY A 23 8.23 5.00 -11.20
N PHE A 24 9.34 4.74 -11.86
CA PHE A 24 9.35 3.88 -13.05
C PHE A 24 9.36 2.41 -12.65
N PRO A 25 8.88 1.50 -13.51
CA PRO A 25 8.94 0.06 -13.27
C PRO A 25 10.33 -0.42 -12.84
N GLY A 26 10.38 -1.29 -11.83
CA GLY A 26 11.61 -1.90 -11.32
C GLY A 26 12.45 -1.03 -10.37
N GLN A 27 11.92 0.10 -9.88
CA GLN A 27 12.67 1.04 -9.03
C GLN A 27 12.57 0.77 -7.51
N HIS A 28 12.20 -0.43 -7.06
CA HIS A 28 12.05 -0.75 -5.62
C HIS A 28 13.25 -0.34 -4.76
N ALA A 29 14.47 -0.60 -5.23
CA ALA A 29 15.69 -0.25 -4.51
C ALA A 29 15.86 1.27 -4.35
N GLN A 30 15.55 2.03 -5.39
CA GLN A 30 15.61 3.49 -5.35
C GLN A 30 14.54 4.06 -4.42
N VAL A 31 13.30 3.57 -4.55
CA VAL A 31 12.18 3.97 -3.68
C VAL A 31 12.50 3.69 -2.21
N LYS A 32 13.06 2.50 -1.90
CA LYS A 32 13.49 2.16 -0.54
C LYS A 32 14.60 3.09 -0.03
N THR A 33 15.56 3.45 -0.88
CA THR A 33 16.61 4.41 -0.56
C THR A 33 16.03 5.79 -0.25
N ASP A 34 15.10 6.27 -1.07
CA ASP A 34 14.43 7.56 -0.88
C ASP A 34 13.61 7.58 0.42
N LEU A 35 12.89 6.50 0.71
CA LEU A 35 12.15 6.33 1.95
C LEU A 35 13.07 6.31 3.17
N THR A 36 14.23 5.66 3.07
CA THR A 36 15.18 5.59 4.19
C THR A 36 15.77 6.98 4.49
N ARG A 37 15.92 7.83 3.47
CA ARG A 37 16.30 9.24 3.65
C ARG A 37 15.19 10.07 4.29
N LYS A 38 13.93 9.82 3.89
CA LYS A 38 12.76 10.54 4.42
C LYS A 38 12.36 10.10 5.83
N TYR A 39 12.54 8.82 6.14
CA TYR A 39 12.18 8.15 7.39
C TYR A 39 13.41 7.42 7.96
N PRO A 40 14.38 8.15 8.50
CA PRO A 40 15.66 7.57 8.91
C PRO A 40 15.56 6.80 10.24
N THR A 41 16.37 5.74 10.32
CA THR A 41 16.71 5.06 11.58
C THR A 41 17.46 6.01 12.52
N PRO A 42 17.24 5.98 13.86
CA PRO A 42 16.42 5.02 14.61
C PRO A 42 14.95 5.40 14.78
N ASN A 43 14.51 6.55 14.26
CA ASN A 43 13.14 7.02 14.48
C ASN A 43 12.10 6.18 13.74
N ASN A 44 12.44 5.74 12.53
CA ASN A 44 11.55 4.93 11.71
C ASN A 44 12.25 3.70 11.15
N THR A 45 11.45 2.69 10.81
CA THR A 45 11.90 1.51 10.08
C THR A 45 11.06 1.34 8.82
N VAL A 46 11.69 1.32 7.65
CA VAL A 46 11.02 0.97 6.39
C VAL A 46 10.90 -0.55 6.33
N LEU A 47 9.68 -1.08 6.50
CA LEU A 47 9.41 -2.51 6.61
C LEU A 47 9.41 -3.19 5.24
N THR A 48 8.58 -2.68 4.33
CA THR A 48 8.46 -3.24 2.98
C THR A 48 8.00 -2.18 1.97
N VAL A 49 8.32 -2.44 0.70
CA VAL A 49 7.93 -1.64 -0.46
C VAL A 49 7.44 -2.60 -1.52
N LEU A 50 6.19 -2.43 -1.94
CA LEU A 50 5.55 -3.20 -3.00
C LEU A 50 5.02 -2.24 -4.05
N THR A 51 4.98 -2.63 -5.32
CA THR A 51 4.11 -1.96 -6.28
C THR A 51 2.65 -2.22 -5.91
N LEU A 52 1.73 -1.35 -6.36
CA LEU A 52 0.30 -1.59 -6.18
C LEU A 52 -0.12 -2.95 -6.76
N GLY A 53 0.41 -3.32 -7.93
CA GLY A 53 0.13 -4.62 -8.55
C GLY A 53 0.64 -5.81 -7.73
N GLU A 54 1.84 -5.72 -7.14
CA GLU A 54 2.37 -6.74 -6.23
C GLU A 54 1.52 -6.86 -4.96
N MET A 55 1.06 -5.74 -4.41
CA MET A 55 0.17 -5.73 -3.24
C MET A 55 -1.18 -6.38 -3.56
N GLU A 56 -1.78 -6.06 -4.70
CA GLU A 56 -3.03 -6.66 -5.16
C GLU A 56 -2.88 -8.17 -5.42
N ALA A 57 -1.77 -8.60 -6.03
CA ALA A 57 -1.46 -10.01 -6.22
C ALA A 57 -1.31 -10.73 -4.88
N THR A 58 -0.55 -10.15 -3.95
CA THR A 58 -0.36 -10.70 -2.59
C THR A 58 -1.69 -10.82 -1.84
N LEU A 59 -2.55 -9.80 -1.90
CA LEU A 59 -3.87 -9.83 -1.28
C LEU A 59 -4.78 -10.87 -1.93
N THR A 60 -4.68 -11.05 -3.24
CA THR A 60 -5.43 -12.08 -3.98
C THR A 60 -5.04 -13.47 -3.53
N ASP A 61 -3.73 -13.72 -3.40
CA ASP A 61 -3.22 -14.99 -2.89
C ASP A 61 -3.67 -15.22 -1.44
N ILE A 62 -3.55 -14.24 -0.56
CA ILE A 62 -4.03 -14.34 0.83
C ILE A 62 -5.51 -14.68 0.87
N ARG A 63 -6.35 -13.99 0.09
CA ARG A 63 -7.79 -14.27 0.01
C ARG A 63 -8.06 -15.70 -0.44
N ARG A 64 -7.35 -16.18 -1.46
CA ARG A 64 -7.44 -17.57 -1.93
C ARG A 64 -7.09 -18.56 -0.82
N TRP A 65 -6.00 -18.33 -0.10
CA TRP A 65 -5.57 -19.19 1.02
C TRP A 65 -6.56 -19.17 2.19
N CYS A 66 -7.15 -18.02 2.48
CA CYS A 66 -8.14 -17.87 3.55
C CYS A 66 -9.56 -18.30 3.16
N GLY A 67 -9.79 -18.76 1.92
CA GLY A 67 -11.13 -19.11 1.43
C GLY A 67 -12.09 -17.92 1.33
N ILE A 68 -11.56 -16.68 1.30
CA ILE A 68 -12.36 -15.47 1.18
C ILE A 68 -12.68 -15.27 -0.30
N ALA A 69 -13.95 -15.44 -0.68
CA ALA A 69 -14.41 -15.16 -2.03
C ALA A 69 -14.06 -13.72 -2.42
N ALA A 70 -13.60 -13.50 -3.65
CA ALA A 70 -13.31 -12.16 -4.15
C ALA A 70 -14.57 -11.30 -3.95
N SER A 71 -14.48 -10.26 -3.10
CA SER A 71 -15.63 -9.39 -2.88
C SER A 71 -15.96 -8.76 -4.23
N THR A 72 -17.12 -9.11 -4.78
CA THR A 72 -17.74 -8.32 -5.84
C THR A 72 -18.12 -7.00 -5.19
N ALA A 73 -17.18 -6.06 -5.19
CA ALA A 73 -17.49 -4.68 -4.89
C ALA A 73 -18.47 -4.24 -5.99
N LYS A 74 -19.77 -4.34 -5.70
CA LYS A 74 -20.77 -3.63 -6.47
C LYS A 74 -20.43 -2.16 -6.28
N THR A 75 -19.85 -1.56 -7.31
CA THR A 75 -19.84 -0.11 -7.47
C THR A 75 -21.31 0.31 -7.46
N THR A 76 -21.81 0.73 -6.30
CA THR A 76 -23.06 1.46 -6.23
C THR A 76 -22.77 2.83 -6.83
N GLU A 77 -22.81 2.92 -8.15
CA GLU A 77 -22.92 4.21 -8.83
C GLU A 77 -24.15 4.93 -8.27
N GLY A 78 -23.96 6.20 -7.95
CA GLY A 78 -24.84 7.00 -7.12
C GLY A 78 -26.32 6.90 -7.50
N SER A 79 -27.14 6.46 -6.55
CA SER A 79 -28.55 6.81 -6.54
C SER A 79 -28.65 8.27 -6.11
N ASN A 80 -28.92 9.14 -7.08
CA ASN A 80 -29.25 10.54 -6.90
C ASN A 80 -30.25 10.71 -5.72
N LEU A 81 -29.83 11.42 -4.68
CA LEU A 81 -30.77 12.15 -3.84
C LEU A 81 -31.45 13.20 -4.73
N LYS A 82 -32.67 12.89 -5.20
CA LYS A 82 -33.61 13.95 -5.58
C LYS A 82 -34.35 14.37 -4.33
N SER A 83 -34.06 15.60 -3.90
CA SER A 83 -34.93 16.39 -3.05
C SER A 83 -36.34 16.45 -3.65
N ALA A 84 -37.33 16.12 -2.85
CA ALA A 84 -38.72 16.56 -2.98
C ALA A 84 -39.30 16.65 -1.57
#